data_AF-X1VF11-F1
#
_entry.id   AF-X1VF11-F1
#
_cell.length_a   1.000
_cell.length_b   1.000
_cell.length_c   1.000
_cell.angle_alpha   90.00
_cell.angle_beta   90.00
_cell.angle_gamma   90.00
#
_symmetry.space_group_name_H-M   'P 1'
#
loop_
_entity.id
_entity.type
_entity.pdbx_description
1 polymer ?
#
loop_
_entity_poly.entity_id
_entity_poly.type
_entity_poly.pdbx_seq_one_letter_code
_entity_poly.pdbx_strand_id
1 'polypeptide(L)'
;MPLGMESSNFSIEELQKYPDYALPYSMNVNSVKKFPEKLSDIDIERIPFFEMTANAPAGGINSNLKDMAKWVRLHLAEGEVDGKEIIARETLLQMHAPQMVIPLDSVFKFLVSDETPTISYGLAWFIQPYRGHYMVNHGGNVPGSTSLVGFMPEEQTGVVVLTNMTGTGVLSLLLFGLRLLLFFPVVTFLRHEPFAPVDRLEAQEPVENIEGYY
;
A
#
# COMPACT_ATOMS: atom_id res chain seq x y z
N MET A 1 -8.52 -6.58 24.90
CA MET A 1 -7.66 -5.47 24.42
C MET A 1 -8.38 -4.14 24.63
N PRO A 2 -7.68 -3.04 24.93
CA PRO A 2 -8.29 -1.74 25.25
C PRO A 2 -9.15 -1.14 24.12
N LEU A 3 -8.92 -1.52 22.87
CA LEU A 3 -9.72 -1.11 21.71
C LEU A 3 -10.87 -2.06 21.35
N GLY A 4 -11.10 -3.11 22.13
CA GLY A 4 -12.15 -4.10 21.82
C GLY A 4 -11.96 -4.83 20.49
N MET A 5 -10.72 -4.98 20.02
CA MET A 5 -10.38 -5.73 18.81
C MET A 5 -10.31 -7.24 19.13
N GLU A 6 -11.47 -7.86 19.34
CA GLU A 6 -11.61 -9.22 19.87
C GLU A 6 -11.30 -10.32 18.85
N SER A 7 -11.32 -10.00 17.56
CA SER A 7 -10.98 -10.94 16.49
C SER A 7 -9.53 -10.83 16.04
N SER A 8 -8.74 -9.97 16.69
CA SER A 8 -7.35 -9.73 16.33
C SER A 8 -6.41 -10.59 17.17
N ASN A 9 -5.57 -11.39 16.52
CA ASN A 9 -4.65 -12.33 17.18
C ASN A 9 -3.35 -12.48 16.38
N PHE A 10 -2.45 -13.34 16.88
CA PHE A 10 -1.14 -13.61 16.27
C PHE A 10 -0.95 -15.08 15.87
N SER A 11 -2.03 -15.89 15.85
CA SER A 11 -1.95 -17.34 15.65
C SER A 11 -2.83 -17.78 14.50
N ILE A 12 -2.26 -18.49 13.53
CA ILE A 12 -3.07 -19.10 12.46
C ILE A 12 -4.00 -20.16 13.03
N GLU A 13 -3.58 -20.92 14.04
CA GLU A 13 -4.44 -21.91 14.70
C GLU A 13 -5.70 -21.25 15.30
N GLU A 14 -5.53 -20.08 15.92
CA GLU A 14 -6.66 -19.31 16.45
C GLU A 14 -7.53 -18.72 15.34
N LEU A 15 -6.92 -18.14 14.29
CA LEU A 15 -7.63 -17.65 13.10
C LEU A 15 -8.54 -18.72 12.49
N GLN A 16 -8.05 -19.96 12.37
CA GLN A 16 -8.79 -21.07 11.77
C GLN A 16 -9.96 -21.58 12.62
N LYS A 17 -10.09 -21.14 13.88
CA LYS A 17 -11.24 -21.45 14.74
C LYS A 17 -12.44 -20.52 14.49
N TYR A 18 -12.23 -19.38 13.83
CA TYR A 18 -13.33 -18.50 13.46
C TYR A 18 -14.20 -19.14 12.38
N PRO A 19 -15.53 -18.90 12.38
CA PRO A 19 -16.41 -19.43 11.35
C PRO A 19 -16.22 -18.74 9.98
N ASP A 20 -15.67 -17.52 10.00
CA ASP A 20 -15.42 -16.70 8.82
C ASP A 20 -13.96 -16.23 8.84
N TYR A 21 -13.12 -16.90 8.05
CA TYR A 21 -11.71 -16.57 7.86
C TYR A 21 -11.33 -16.70 6.39
N ALA A 22 -10.41 -15.86 5.95
CA ALA A 22 -9.96 -15.87 4.56
C ALA A 22 -8.95 -16.98 4.31
N LEU A 23 -9.11 -17.69 3.19
CA LEU A 23 -8.10 -18.63 2.70
C LEU A 23 -7.01 -17.88 1.93
N PRO A 24 -5.73 -18.25 2.07
CA PRO A 24 -4.63 -17.56 1.40
C PRO A 24 -4.46 -18.03 -0.05
N TYR A 25 -4.27 -17.09 -0.96
CA TYR A 25 -4.06 -17.34 -2.39
C TYR A 25 -2.78 -16.68 -2.92
N SER A 26 -2.24 -17.22 -4.01
CA SER A 26 -1.13 -16.63 -4.75
C SER A 26 -1.32 -16.87 -6.25
N MET A 27 -0.65 -16.06 -7.07
CA MET A 27 -0.47 -16.41 -8.48
C MET A 27 0.38 -17.68 -8.57
N ASN A 28 -0.03 -18.62 -9.42
CA ASN A 28 0.75 -19.80 -9.75
C ASN A 28 1.97 -19.37 -10.58
N VAL A 29 3.13 -19.25 -9.95
CA VAL A 29 4.36 -18.80 -10.62
C VAL A 29 4.82 -19.75 -11.74
N ASN A 30 4.36 -21.01 -11.75
CA ASN A 30 4.72 -21.98 -12.79
C ASN A 30 3.90 -21.81 -14.07
N SER A 31 2.76 -21.12 -14.02
CA SER A 31 1.94 -20.79 -15.19
C SER A 31 2.35 -19.46 -15.83
N VAL A 32 3.09 -18.61 -15.10
CA VAL A 32 3.48 -17.26 -15.53
C VAL A 32 4.83 -17.30 -16.26
N LYS A 33 4.82 -17.56 -17.57
CA LYS A 33 6.01 -17.39 -18.45
C LYS A 33 6.27 -15.92 -18.83
N LYS A 34 5.26 -15.06 -18.67
CA LYS A 34 5.26 -13.60 -18.91
C LYS A 34 4.24 -12.99 -17.95
N PHE A 35 4.47 -11.79 -17.44
CA PHE A 35 3.45 -11.07 -16.66
C PHE A 35 2.13 -11.01 -17.47
N PRO A 36 0.99 -11.45 -16.90
CA PRO A 36 -0.25 -11.57 -17.64
C PRO A 36 -0.78 -10.20 -18.04
N GLU A 37 -1.21 -10.06 -19.30
CA GLU A 37 -1.75 -8.80 -19.85
C GLU A 37 -3.20 -8.56 -19.42
N LYS A 38 -3.90 -9.62 -18.99
CA LYS A 38 -5.28 -9.55 -18.46
C LYS A 38 -5.36 -10.29 -17.12
N LEU A 39 -6.22 -9.77 -16.23
CA LEU A 39 -6.55 -10.43 -14.96
C LEU A 39 -7.15 -11.84 -15.16
N SER A 40 -7.88 -12.06 -16.25
CA SER A 40 -8.45 -13.38 -16.60
C SER A 40 -7.41 -14.46 -16.86
N ASP A 41 -6.18 -14.05 -17.14
CA ASP A 41 -5.09 -14.95 -17.54
C ASP A 41 -4.20 -15.29 -16.34
N ILE A 42 -4.53 -14.74 -15.16
CA ILE A 42 -3.86 -15.04 -13.89
C ILE A 42 -4.41 -16.36 -13.37
N ASP A 43 -3.59 -17.40 -13.39
CA ASP A 43 -3.87 -18.62 -12.66
C ASP A 43 -3.62 -18.38 -11.16
N ILE A 44 -4.67 -18.55 -10.36
CA ILE A 44 -4.67 -18.31 -8.92
C ILE A 44 -4.80 -19.65 -8.22
N GLU A 45 -3.88 -19.94 -7.31
CA GLU A 45 -3.91 -21.15 -6.49
C GLU A 45 -4.06 -20.81 -5.00
N ARG A 46 -4.73 -21.70 -4.27
CA ARG A 46 -4.74 -21.67 -2.82
C ARG A 46 -3.38 -22.19 -2.33
N ILE A 47 -2.77 -21.47 -1.38
CA ILE A 47 -1.52 -21.87 -0.76
C ILE A 47 -1.73 -22.29 0.71
N PRO A 48 -0.74 -22.90 1.39
CA PRO A 48 -0.79 -23.09 2.84
C PRO A 48 -0.77 -21.74 3.58
N PHE A 49 -1.28 -21.71 4.81
CA PHE A 49 -1.12 -20.55 5.68
C PHE A 49 0.36 -20.31 5.98
N PHE A 50 0.73 -19.03 6.04
CA PHE A 50 2.06 -18.60 6.39
C PHE A 50 2.11 -18.20 7.87
N GLU A 51 2.80 -19.00 8.68
CA GLU A 51 3.03 -18.70 10.10
C GLU A 51 4.25 -17.80 10.25
N MET A 52 4.06 -16.58 10.75
CA MET A 52 5.18 -15.73 11.14
C MET A 52 5.65 -16.10 12.54
N THR A 53 6.96 -16.33 12.71
CA THR A 53 7.54 -16.74 13.99
C THR A 53 8.40 -15.62 14.56
N ALA A 54 9.72 -15.68 14.41
CA ALA A 54 10.65 -14.66 14.91
C ALA A 54 10.39 -13.27 14.31
N ASN A 55 9.78 -13.21 13.12
CA ASN A 55 9.41 -11.98 12.43
C ASN A 55 7.95 -11.55 12.66
N ALA A 56 7.20 -12.19 13.54
CA ALA A 56 5.80 -11.86 13.83
C ALA A 56 5.53 -10.37 14.11
N PRO A 57 6.42 -9.61 14.80
CA PRO A 57 6.22 -8.17 14.99
C PRO A 57 6.14 -7.36 13.69
N ALA A 58 6.63 -7.88 12.56
CA ALA A 58 6.61 -7.16 11.28
C ALA A 58 5.30 -7.33 10.48
N GLY A 59 4.45 -8.30 10.81
CA GLY A 59 3.24 -8.56 10.01
C GLY A 59 2.35 -9.73 10.45
N GLY A 60 2.59 -10.31 11.62
CA GLY A 60 1.89 -11.51 12.09
C GLY A 60 0.51 -11.27 12.69
N ILE A 61 -0.06 -10.07 12.56
CA ILE A 61 -1.40 -9.77 13.07
C ILE A 61 -2.43 -10.31 12.08
N ASN A 62 -3.28 -11.20 12.56
CA ASN A 62 -4.53 -11.56 11.90
C ASN A 62 -5.64 -10.63 12.42
N SER A 63 -6.45 -10.06 11.54
CA SER A 63 -7.53 -9.16 11.93
C SER A 63 -8.64 -9.13 10.87
N ASN A 64 -9.70 -8.36 11.12
CA ASN A 64 -10.80 -8.13 10.19
C ASN A 64 -11.09 -6.64 10.06
N LEU A 65 -11.95 -6.28 9.11
CA LEU A 65 -12.31 -4.89 8.82
C LEU A 65 -12.91 -4.17 10.03
N LYS A 66 -13.72 -4.84 10.86
CA LYS A 66 -14.38 -4.22 12.02
C LYS A 66 -13.36 -3.82 13.09
N ASP A 67 -12.38 -4.67 13.34
CA ASP A 67 -11.34 -4.41 14.32
C ASP A 67 -10.33 -3.37 13.81
N MET A 68 -9.90 -3.48 12.55
CA MET A 68 -9.03 -2.47 11.95
C MET A 68 -9.68 -1.10 11.85
N ALA A 69 -11.01 -1.02 11.66
CA ALA A 69 -11.74 0.25 11.70
C ALA A 69 -11.70 0.88 13.10
N LYS A 70 -11.78 0.10 14.18
CA LYS A 70 -11.61 0.63 15.56
C LYS A 70 -10.19 1.18 15.75
N TRP A 71 -9.19 0.46 15.23
CA TRP A 71 -7.80 0.92 15.30
C TRP A 71 -7.55 2.20 14.48
N VAL A 72 -8.08 2.31 13.26
CA VAL A 72 -7.99 3.55 12.48
C VAL A 72 -8.70 4.71 13.19
N ARG A 73 -9.87 4.45 13.80
CA ARG A 73 -10.57 5.46 14.60
C ARG A 73 -9.74 5.98 15.77
N LEU A 74 -8.92 5.15 16.41
CA LEU A 74 -7.98 5.60 17.45
C LEU A 74 -7.00 6.65 16.90
N HIS A 75 -6.42 6.40 15.71
CA HIS A 75 -5.49 7.34 15.08
C HIS A 75 -6.17 8.65 14.69
N LEU A 76 -7.39 8.59 14.16
CA LEU A 76 -8.18 9.77 13.79
C LEU A 76 -8.66 10.57 15.01
N ALA A 77 -8.94 9.89 16.12
CA ALA A 77 -9.35 10.49 17.40
C ALA A 77 -8.16 10.90 18.28
N GLU A 78 -6.98 11.07 17.69
CA GLU A 78 -5.77 11.55 18.38
C GLU A 78 -5.39 10.73 19.62
N GLY A 79 -5.72 9.44 19.64
CA GLY A 79 -5.34 8.51 20.70
C GLY A 79 -6.39 8.33 21.80
N GLU A 80 -7.54 8.99 21.69
CA GLU A 80 -8.65 8.87 22.62
C GLU A 80 -9.76 7.94 22.08
N VAL A 81 -10.31 7.10 22.94
CA VAL A 81 -11.53 6.32 22.66
C VAL A 81 -12.45 6.40 23.87
N ASP A 82 -13.70 6.79 23.64
CA ASP A 82 -14.75 6.88 24.67
C ASP A 82 -14.33 7.71 25.91
N GLY A 83 -13.64 8.84 25.71
CA GLY A 83 -13.17 9.70 26.79
C GLY A 83 -11.92 9.19 27.53
N LYS A 84 -11.29 8.12 27.03
CA LYS A 84 -10.09 7.52 27.61
C LYS A 84 -8.91 7.63 26.65
N GLU A 85 -7.80 8.20 27.14
CA GLU A 85 -6.53 8.17 26.44
C GLU A 85 -5.96 6.75 26.41
N ILE A 86 -5.75 6.23 25.20
CA ILE A 86 -5.10 4.93 24.95
C ILE A 86 -3.64 5.16 24.50
N ILE A 87 -3.40 6.21 23.72
CA ILE A 87 -2.08 6.68 23.28
C ILE A 87 -2.05 8.20 23.44
N ALA A 88 -0.98 8.74 24.02
CA ALA A 88 -0.81 10.18 24.12
C ALA A 88 -0.75 10.83 22.72
N ARG A 89 -1.45 11.95 22.54
CA ARG A 89 -1.52 12.68 21.27
C ARG A 89 -0.13 12.98 20.69
N GLU A 90 0.82 13.39 21.53
CA GLU A 90 2.18 13.74 21.13
C GLU A 90 2.91 12.53 20.52
N THR A 91 2.61 11.33 21.00
CA THR A 91 3.17 10.09 20.45
C THR A 91 2.67 9.85 19.04
N LEU A 92 1.36 10.03 18.79
CA LEU A 92 0.79 9.89 17.45
C LEU A 92 1.32 10.96 16.49
N LEU A 93 1.45 12.20 16.95
CA LEU A 93 2.06 13.28 16.16
C LEU A 93 3.49 12.92 15.74
N GLN A 94 4.31 12.36 16.64
CA GLN A 94 5.65 11.89 16.30
C GLN A 94 5.63 10.70 15.35
N MET A 95 4.71 9.74 15.55
CA MET A 95 4.59 8.56 14.69
C MET A 95 4.28 8.93 13.24
N HIS A 96 3.40 9.91 13.05
CA HIS A 96 2.97 10.35 11.73
C HIS A 96 3.89 11.43 11.13
N ALA A 97 4.72 12.12 11.92
CA ALA A 97 5.63 13.13 11.37
C ALA A 97 6.71 12.53 10.45
N PRO A 98 7.05 13.18 9.32
CA PRO A 98 8.16 12.76 8.47
C PRO A 98 9.48 12.72 9.24
N GLN A 99 10.10 11.54 9.33
CA GLN A 99 11.42 11.34 9.94
C GLN A 99 12.52 11.17 8.89
N MET A 100 12.17 10.64 7.72
CA MET A 100 13.09 10.41 6.61
C MET A 100 12.39 10.66 5.26
N VAL A 101 13.06 11.39 4.37
CA VAL A 101 12.63 11.50 2.97
C VAL A 101 13.05 10.24 2.23
N ILE A 102 12.14 9.66 1.44
CA ILE A 102 12.45 8.52 0.58
C ILE A 102 12.81 9.05 -0.81
N PRO A 103 14.01 8.75 -1.36
CA PRO A 103 14.38 9.15 -2.71
C PRO A 103 13.44 8.58 -3.78
N LEU A 104 13.11 9.38 -4.80
CA LEU A 104 12.15 9.01 -5.86
C LEU A 104 12.68 7.94 -6.82
N ASP A 105 13.99 7.72 -6.84
CA ASP A 105 14.67 6.66 -7.58
C ASP A 105 14.84 5.35 -6.76
N SER A 106 14.24 5.28 -5.57
CA SER A 106 14.27 4.09 -4.72
C SER A 106 13.34 2.97 -5.20
N VAL A 107 13.43 1.81 -4.53
CA VAL A 107 12.51 0.68 -4.72
C VAL A 107 11.05 1.06 -4.46
N PHE A 108 10.76 2.16 -3.76
CA PHE A 108 9.41 2.64 -3.45
C PHE A 108 8.85 3.59 -4.52
N LYS A 109 9.53 3.77 -5.66
CA LYS A 109 9.04 4.62 -6.77
C LYS A 109 7.62 4.27 -7.21
N PHE A 110 7.22 3.01 -7.11
CA PHE A 110 5.86 2.55 -7.46
C PHE A 110 4.74 3.10 -6.54
N LEU A 111 5.09 3.69 -5.38
CA LEU A 111 4.15 4.34 -4.47
C LEU A 111 3.89 5.82 -4.81
N VAL A 112 4.64 6.38 -5.77
CA VAL A 112 4.60 7.80 -6.16
C VAL A 112 3.82 7.95 -7.47
N SER A 113 3.02 8.99 -7.56
CA SER A 113 2.23 9.35 -8.74
C SER A 113 2.04 10.87 -8.82
N ASP A 114 1.38 11.37 -9.86
CA ASP A 114 1.04 12.81 -9.94
C ASP A 114 0.14 13.26 -8.78
N GLU A 115 -0.69 12.36 -8.23
CA GLU A 115 -1.53 12.66 -7.06
C GLU A 115 -0.77 12.54 -5.73
N THR A 116 0.34 11.80 -5.72
CA THR A 116 1.22 11.54 -4.58
C THR A 116 2.70 11.78 -4.93
N PRO A 117 3.09 13.02 -5.27
CA PRO A 117 4.36 13.31 -5.95
C PRO A 117 5.61 13.09 -5.11
N THR A 118 5.47 12.99 -3.78
CA THR A 118 6.57 12.74 -2.86
C THR A 118 6.17 11.72 -1.81
N ILE A 119 7.18 11.14 -1.16
CA ILE A 119 6.98 10.17 -0.09
C ILE A 119 8.07 10.31 0.98
N SER A 120 7.64 10.21 2.24
CA SER A 120 8.51 10.18 3.41
C SER A 120 8.09 9.03 4.31
N TYR A 121 8.94 8.71 5.28
CA TYR A 121 8.68 7.69 6.29
C TYR A 121 8.71 8.30 7.69
N GLY A 122 7.68 7.99 8.47
CA GLY A 122 7.57 8.29 9.90
C GLY A 122 8.02 7.10 10.74
N LEU A 123 7.47 6.97 11.94
CA LEU A 123 7.71 5.79 12.78
C LEU A 123 6.76 4.67 12.35
N ALA A 124 7.21 3.87 11.39
CA ALA A 124 6.44 2.78 10.77
C ALA A 124 5.23 3.24 9.93
N TRP A 125 5.30 4.43 9.31
CA TRP A 125 4.24 4.96 8.45
C TRP A 125 4.82 5.60 7.19
N PHE A 126 4.22 5.34 6.04
CA PHE A 126 4.42 6.18 4.85
C PHE A 126 3.60 7.46 4.97
N ILE A 127 4.19 8.56 4.55
CA ILE A 127 3.60 9.90 4.62
C ILE A 127 3.71 10.53 3.25
N GLN A 128 2.57 10.90 2.68
CA GLN A 128 2.50 11.44 1.32
C GLN A 128 1.49 12.59 1.27
N PRO A 129 1.77 13.66 0.52
CA PRO A 129 0.70 14.53 0.08
C PRO A 129 -0.19 13.75 -0.88
N TYR A 130 -1.51 13.84 -0.71
CA TYR A 130 -2.49 13.32 -1.65
C TYR A 130 -3.43 14.43 -2.06
N ARG A 131 -3.28 14.95 -3.29
CA ARG A 131 -4.11 16.06 -3.83
C ARG A 131 -4.16 17.30 -2.91
N GLY A 132 -3.07 17.60 -2.21
CA GLY A 132 -2.98 18.71 -1.26
C GLY A 132 -3.31 18.36 0.19
N HIS A 133 -3.72 17.11 0.45
CA HIS A 133 -4.07 16.61 1.79
C HIS A 133 -2.95 15.77 2.38
N TYR A 134 -2.86 15.75 3.71
CA TYR A 134 -1.85 15.00 4.42
C TYR A 134 -2.30 13.55 4.65
N MET A 135 -1.69 12.60 3.93
CA MET A 135 -2.02 11.18 4.00
C MET A 135 -0.96 10.38 4.74
N VAL A 136 -1.42 9.60 5.71
CA VAL A 136 -0.63 8.62 6.46
C VAL A 136 -1.11 7.23 6.05
N ASN A 137 -0.20 6.35 5.62
CA ASN A 137 -0.56 5.01 5.18
C ASN A 137 0.50 3.96 5.47
N HIS A 138 0.10 2.70 5.49
CA HIS A 138 1.02 1.58 5.59
C HIS A 138 0.45 0.36 4.85
N GLY A 139 1.33 -0.33 4.13
CA GLY A 139 1.00 -1.54 3.39
C GLY A 139 1.58 -2.79 4.05
N GLY A 140 0.80 -3.86 4.02
CA GLY A 140 1.22 -5.18 4.48
C GLY A 140 1.20 -6.18 3.34
N ASN A 141 2.23 -7.02 3.26
CA ASN A 141 2.25 -8.13 2.33
C ASN A 141 2.94 -9.33 2.96
N VAL A 142 2.18 -10.40 3.15
CA VAL A 142 2.67 -11.71 3.58
C VAL A 142 2.20 -12.75 2.55
N PRO A 143 2.86 -13.91 2.41
CA PRO A 143 2.36 -14.95 1.52
C PRO A 143 0.88 -15.26 1.81
N GLY A 144 0.02 -15.06 0.81
CA GLY A 144 -1.41 -15.32 0.90
C GLY A 144 -2.28 -14.14 1.29
N SER A 145 -1.71 -12.96 1.59
CA SER A 145 -2.49 -11.81 2.02
C SER A 145 -1.78 -10.49 1.73
N THR A 146 -2.53 -9.51 1.24
CA THR A 146 -2.06 -8.14 1.09
C THR A 146 -3.09 -7.21 1.71
N SER A 147 -2.60 -6.28 2.52
CA SER A 147 -3.41 -5.30 3.24
C SER A 147 -2.86 -3.90 3.03
N LEU A 148 -3.72 -2.92 3.24
CA LEU A 148 -3.33 -1.52 3.30
C LEU A 148 -4.25 -0.77 4.25
N VAL A 149 -3.66 0.11 5.03
CA VAL A 149 -4.37 1.09 5.84
C VAL A 149 -3.93 2.48 5.41
N GLY A 150 -4.86 3.41 5.29
CA GLY A 150 -4.54 4.81 5.07
C GLY A 150 -5.59 5.71 5.69
N PHE A 151 -5.16 6.85 6.20
CA PHE A 151 -6.04 7.86 6.75
C PHE A 151 -5.48 9.26 6.53
N MET A 152 -6.38 10.24 6.53
CA MET A 152 -6.04 11.65 6.48
C MET A 152 -6.66 12.31 7.72
N PRO A 153 -5.83 12.63 8.74
CA PRO A 153 -6.29 13.10 10.05
C PRO A 153 -7.11 14.39 10.00
N GLU A 154 -6.77 15.34 9.12
CA GLU A 154 -7.44 16.64 9.03
C GLU A 154 -8.88 16.49 8.48
N GLU A 155 -9.10 15.48 7.65
CA GLU A 155 -10.34 15.15 6.96
C GLU A 155 -11.16 14.12 7.74
N GLN A 156 -10.65 13.64 8.87
CA GLN A 156 -11.29 12.63 9.73
C GLN A 156 -11.75 11.40 8.93
N THR A 157 -10.94 11.01 7.94
CA THR A 157 -11.29 9.97 6.98
C THR A 157 -10.22 8.89 6.97
N GLY A 158 -10.64 7.62 6.96
CA GLY A 158 -9.74 6.48 6.92
C GLY A 158 -10.31 5.33 6.11
N VAL A 159 -9.42 4.54 5.52
CA VAL A 159 -9.73 3.39 4.66
C VAL A 159 -8.82 2.23 5.06
N VAL A 160 -9.42 1.05 5.12
CA VAL A 160 -8.73 -0.21 5.33
C VAL A 160 -9.09 -1.14 4.17
N VAL A 161 -8.08 -1.70 3.52
CA VAL A 161 -8.21 -2.68 2.44
C VAL A 161 -7.55 -3.96 2.90
N LEU A 162 -8.30 -5.06 2.91
CA LEU A 162 -7.80 -6.40 3.23
C LEU A 162 -8.09 -7.32 2.04
N THR A 163 -7.08 -8.02 1.55
CA THR A 163 -7.22 -9.00 0.47
C THR A 163 -6.48 -10.28 0.85
N ASN A 164 -6.96 -11.41 0.35
CA ASN A 164 -6.43 -12.74 0.66
C ASN A 164 -5.60 -13.32 -0.48
N MET A 165 -4.86 -12.46 -1.19
CA MET A 165 -3.99 -12.86 -2.28
C MET A 165 -2.67 -12.09 -2.19
N THR A 166 -1.54 -12.77 -2.40
CA THR A 166 -0.21 -12.15 -2.43
C THR A 166 -0.10 -11.10 -3.54
N GLY A 167 0.48 -9.94 -3.22
CA GLY A 167 0.91 -8.95 -4.20
C GLY A 167 -0.23 -8.25 -4.94
N THR A 168 -1.39 -8.10 -4.33
CA THR A 168 -2.48 -7.31 -4.94
C THR A 168 -2.16 -5.81 -4.91
N GLY A 169 -2.64 -5.07 -5.90
CA GLY A 169 -2.44 -3.62 -6.01
C GLY A 169 -3.27 -2.80 -5.02
N VAL A 170 -3.11 -3.04 -3.71
CA VAL A 170 -3.94 -2.42 -2.66
C VAL A 170 -3.83 -0.90 -2.57
N LEU A 171 -2.70 -0.31 -2.99
CA LEU A 171 -2.53 1.15 -2.98
C LEU A 171 -3.53 1.84 -3.92
N SER A 172 -3.77 1.31 -5.12
CA SER A 172 -4.74 1.91 -6.04
C SER A 172 -6.16 1.83 -5.49
N LEU A 173 -6.49 0.77 -4.75
CA LEU A 173 -7.78 0.63 -4.04
C LEU A 173 -7.94 1.66 -2.93
N LEU A 174 -6.87 1.96 -2.18
CA LEU A 174 -6.90 3.04 -1.18
C LEU A 174 -7.17 4.39 -1.84
N LEU A 175 -6.37 4.77 -2.83
CA LEU A 175 -6.53 6.05 -3.52
C LEU A 175 -7.93 6.17 -4.14
N PHE A 176 -8.45 5.09 -4.71
CA PHE A 176 -9.82 5.03 -5.19
C PHE A 176 -10.85 5.24 -4.08
N GLY A 177 -10.70 4.57 -2.92
CA GLY A 177 -11.59 4.74 -1.77
C GLY A 177 -11.59 6.16 -1.23
N LEU A 178 -10.42 6.77 -1.07
CA LEU A 178 -10.27 8.16 -0.63
C LEU A 178 -10.92 9.14 -1.62
N ARG A 179 -10.76 8.90 -2.93
CA ARG A 179 -11.39 9.70 -3.97
C ARG A 179 -12.92 9.69 -3.89
N LEU A 180 -13.52 8.52 -3.64
CA LEU A 180 -14.97 8.39 -3.47
C LEU A 180 -15.47 9.14 -2.22
N LEU A 181 -14.76 9.04 -1.11
CA LEU A 181 -15.17 9.61 0.17
C LEU A 181 -15.05 11.13 0.22
N LEU A 182 -14.01 11.70 -0.42
CA LEU A 182 -13.76 13.14 -0.42
C LEU A 182 -14.41 13.89 -1.59
N PHE A 183 -15.29 13.22 -2.36
CA PHE A 183 -15.96 13.79 -3.54
C PHE A 183 -15.03 14.47 -4.54
N PHE A 184 -13.78 14.02 -4.61
CA PHE A 184 -12.84 14.57 -5.57
C PHE A 184 -13.27 14.17 -7.00
N PRO A 185 -13.36 15.11 -7.95
CA PRO A 185 -13.67 14.75 -9.32
C PRO A 185 -12.61 13.76 -9.84
N VAL A 186 -13.03 12.55 -10.22
CA VAL A 186 -13.27 12.15 -11.62
C VAL A 186 -12.38 12.71 -12.75
N VAL A 187 -11.30 13.47 -12.52
CA VAL A 187 -10.39 13.85 -13.60
C VAL A 187 -9.54 12.62 -13.93
N THR A 188 -9.95 11.89 -14.95
CA THR A 188 -9.08 10.92 -15.62
C THR A 188 -8.22 11.74 -16.58
N PHE A 189 -6.93 11.92 -16.28
CA PHE A 189 -6.00 12.32 -17.33
C PHE A 189 -5.81 11.10 -18.24
N LEU A 190 -6.69 10.97 -19.24
CA LEU A 190 -6.39 10.15 -20.41
C LEU A 190 -5.18 10.81 -21.07
N ARG A 191 -3.99 10.25 -20.83
CA ARG A 191 -2.78 10.65 -21.52
C ARG A 191 -2.94 10.23 -22.99
N HIS A 192 -3.46 11.13 -23.80
CA HIS A 192 -3.32 11.04 -25.25
C HIS A 192 -1.87 11.35 -25.59
N GLU A 193 -1.03 10.33 -25.70
CA GLU A 193 0.19 10.43 -26.49
C GLU A 193 -0.19 10.11 -27.95
N PRO A 194 -0.12 11.05 -28.90
CA PRO A 194 -0.08 10.66 -30.30
C PRO A 194 1.30 10.06 -30.57
N PHE A 195 1.33 8.78 -30.94
CA PHE A 195 2.49 8.18 -31.59
C PHE A 195 2.91 9.08 -32.77
N ALA A 196 4.09 9.69 -32.69
CA ALA A 196 4.73 10.27 -33.85
C ALA A 196 5.21 9.11 -34.76
N PRO A 197 4.93 9.13 -36.07
CA PRO A 197 5.41 8.10 -36.98
C PRO A 197 6.93 8.19 -37.11
N VAL A 198 7.58 7.03 -37.04
CA VAL A 198 9.01 6.88 -37.34
C VAL A 198 9.16 6.96 -38.85
N ASP A 199 9.54 8.13 -39.36
CA ASP A 199 9.98 8.28 -40.74
C ASP A 199 11.51 8.16 -40.84
N ARG A 200 11.89 7.09 -41.55
CA ARG A 200 13.04 6.92 -42.43
C ARG A 200 14.46 7.00 -41.86
N LEU A 201 15.09 5.82 -41.85
CA LEU A 201 16.52 5.61 -42.03
C LEU A 201 17.02 6.37 -43.26
N GLU A 202 17.91 7.34 -43.07
CA GLU A 202 18.89 7.72 -44.08
C GLU A 202 20.29 7.68 -43.45
N ALA A 203 21.17 6.98 -44.14
CA ALA A 203 22.54 6.72 -43.75
C ALA A 203 23.40 7.99 -43.83
N GLN A 204 24.25 8.22 -42.83
CA GLN A 204 25.50 8.95 -43.01
C GLN A 204 26.66 8.23 -42.31
N GLU A 205 27.78 8.22 -43.03
CA GLU A 205 29.01 7.44 -42.92
C GLU A 205 29.94 7.83 -41.75
N PRO A 206 31.04 7.08 -41.50
CA PRO A 206 31.72 7.04 -40.20
C PRO A 206 32.68 8.22 -40.02
N VAL A 207 32.81 8.72 -38.79
CA VAL A 207 33.85 9.71 -38.44
C VAL A 207 34.97 9.02 -37.69
N GLU A 208 36.17 9.16 -38.25
CA GLU A 208 37.46 8.65 -37.80
C GLU A 208 37.93 9.22 -36.44
N ASN A 209 38.85 8.47 -35.83
CA ASN A 209 39.69 8.77 -34.68
C ASN A 209 40.15 10.24 -34.54
N ILE A 210 40.13 10.76 -33.31
CA ILE A 210 41.19 11.63 -32.77
C ILE A 210 41.48 11.24 -31.32
N GLU A 211 42.77 11.00 -31.04
CA GLU A 211 43.40 10.73 -29.76
C GLU A 211 43.40 11.94 -28.80
N GLY A 212 43.56 11.69 -27.50
CA GLY A 212 44.45 12.52 -26.66
C GLY A 212 43.87 13.25 -25.45
N TYR A 213 44.27 12.75 -24.28
CA TYR A 213 44.75 13.45 -23.08
C TYR A 213 43.88 14.47 -22.29
N TYR A 214 43.78 14.12 -20.98
CA TYR A 214 43.36 14.82 -19.76
C TYR A 214 41.86 14.87 -19.43
#